data_AF-A0A2V9GW10-F1
#
_entry.id   AF-A0A2V9GW10-F1
#
_cell.length_a   1.000
_cell.length_b   1.000
_cell.length_c   1.000
_cell.angle_alpha   90.00
_cell.angle_beta   90.00
_cell.angle_gamma   90.00
#
_symmetry.space_group_name_H-M   'P 1'
#
loop_
_entity.id
_entity.type
_entity.pdbx_description
1 polymer ?
#
loop_
_entity_poly.entity_id
_entity_poly.type
_entity_poly.pdbx_seq_one_letter_code
_entity_poly.pdbx_strand_id
1 'polypeptide(L)'
;MIWLRTVQKADGSFGESLASYEMPATKGLGPSTPSQTAWGLIGLLAGADLHEPAIVRAISYLVHQQKEDGSWSEPDFTGTGFPGVFYLKYHLYRNSFPVYALARYSNQSRRADEYVALKFQPSEFRLRSGL
;
A
#
# COMPACT_ATOMS: atom_id res chain seq x y z
N MET A 1 -10.70 10.46 7.51
CA MET A 1 -9.54 11.25 7.04
C MET A 1 -8.66 11.73 8.19
N ILE A 2 -9.19 12.44 9.21
CA ILE A 2 -8.39 12.99 10.32
C ILE A 2 -7.54 11.92 11.02
N TRP A 3 -8.11 10.76 11.36
CA TRP A 3 -7.38 9.71 12.07
C TRP A 3 -6.16 9.14 11.31
N LEU A 4 -6.23 8.96 9.99
CA LEU A 4 -5.07 8.49 9.22
C LEU A 4 -3.88 9.45 9.37
N ARG A 5 -4.14 10.76 9.43
CA ARG A 5 -3.07 11.75 9.64
C ARG A 5 -2.43 11.61 11.02
N THR A 6 -3.20 11.23 12.03
CA THR A 6 -2.70 11.10 13.40
C THR A 6 -1.88 9.84 13.62
N VAL A 7 -2.05 8.81 12.78
CA VAL A 7 -1.30 7.54 12.88
C VAL A 7 -0.24 7.37 11.79
N GLN A 8 -0.11 8.33 10.87
CA GLN A 8 0.99 8.32 9.90
C GLN A 8 2.31 8.59 10.63
N LYS A 9 3.32 7.79 10.33
CA LYS A 9 4.67 7.92 10.91
C LYS A 9 5.43 9.08 10.27
N ALA A 10 6.50 9.50 10.93
CA ALA A 10 7.35 10.62 10.48
C ALA A 10 7.97 10.39 9.09
N ASP A 11 8.27 9.12 8.75
CA ASP A 11 8.79 8.71 7.43
C ASP A 11 7.71 8.62 6.33
N GLY A 12 6.44 8.89 6.67
CA GLY A 12 5.31 8.82 5.75
C GLY A 12 4.57 7.49 5.71
N SER A 13 5.10 6.47 6.38
CA SER A 13 4.51 5.14 6.37
C SER A 13 3.33 4.98 7.32
N PHE A 14 2.63 3.86 7.14
CA PHE A 14 1.65 3.34 8.08
C PHE A 14 2.06 1.93 8.50
N GLY A 15 1.66 1.55 9.71
CA GLY A 15 2.01 0.26 10.29
C GLY A 15 1.17 -0.04 11.52
N GLU A 16 0.59 -1.22 11.59
CA GLU A 16 -0.18 -1.69 12.73
C GLU A 16 0.20 -3.14 13.04
N SER A 17 0.61 -3.39 14.27
CA SER A 17 0.92 -4.75 14.74
C SER A 17 -0.36 -5.47 15.18
N LEU A 18 -0.29 -6.80 15.20
CA LEU A 18 -1.39 -7.68 15.65
C LEU A 18 -1.85 -7.41 17.10
N ALA A 19 -1.00 -6.74 17.89
CA ALA A 19 -1.31 -6.34 19.25
C ALA A 19 -2.55 -5.43 19.35
N SER A 20 -2.97 -4.79 18.26
CA SER A 20 -4.15 -3.93 18.23
C SER A 20 -5.48 -4.66 18.40
N TYR A 21 -5.49 -5.99 18.17
CA TYR A 21 -6.65 -6.83 18.45
C TYR A 21 -6.95 -6.96 19.94
N GLU A 22 -5.93 -6.89 20.79
CA GLU A 22 -6.05 -7.04 22.25
C GLU A 22 -5.94 -5.71 22.99
N MET A 23 -5.13 -4.78 22.47
CA MET A 23 -4.85 -3.49 23.11
C MET A 23 -5.33 -2.34 22.23
N PRO A 24 -6.51 -1.75 22.49
CA PRO A 24 -7.05 -0.67 21.67
C PRO A 24 -6.12 0.56 21.54
N ALA A 25 -5.25 0.78 22.53
CA ALA A 25 -4.26 1.86 22.53
C ALA A 25 -3.16 1.69 21.46
N THR A 26 -3.00 0.50 20.86
CA THR A 26 -1.98 0.22 19.83
C THR A 26 -2.52 0.25 18.40
N LYS A 27 -3.77 0.70 18.19
CA LYS A 27 -4.33 0.89 16.84
C LYS A 27 -3.50 1.88 16.03
N GLY A 28 -3.17 1.52 14.79
CA GLY A 28 -2.27 2.28 13.94
C GLY A 28 -0.81 2.33 14.43
N LEU A 29 -0.41 1.49 15.40
CA LEU A 29 0.96 1.39 15.90
C LEU A 29 1.56 0.02 15.60
N GLY A 30 2.75 0.02 15.00
CA GLY A 30 3.49 -1.20 14.65
C GLY A 30 4.64 -0.89 13.71
N PRO A 31 5.39 -1.92 13.26
CA PRO A 31 6.36 -1.78 12.18
C PRO A 31 5.71 -1.23 10.90
N SER A 32 6.45 -0.42 10.15
CA SER A 32 5.97 0.11 8.88
C SER A 32 5.90 -1.00 7.84
N THR A 33 4.77 -1.13 7.15
CA THR A 33 4.61 -2.16 6.12
C THR A 33 4.17 -1.53 4.79
N PRO A 34 4.64 -2.06 3.64
CA PRO A 34 4.22 -1.56 2.33
C PRO A 34 2.71 -1.73 2.11
N SER A 35 2.11 -2.85 2.54
CA SER A 35 0.67 -3.07 2.38
C SER A 35 -0.17 -2.09 3.21
N GLN A 36 0.15 -1.89 4.50
CA GLN A 36 -0.60 -0.94 5.35
C GLN A 36 -0.35 0.51 4.92
N THR A 37 0.85 0.86 4.47
CA THR A 37 1.11 2.19 3.89
C THR A 37 0.28 2.42 2.63
N ALA A 38 0.16 1.41 1.78
CA ALA A 38 -0.72 1.48 0.62
C ALA A 38 -2.19 1.63 1.02
N TRP A 39 -2.69 0.94 2.06
CA TRP A 39 -4.05 1.13 2.57
C TRP A 39 -4.29 2.55 3.09
N GLY A 40 -3.33 3.08 3.86
CA GLY A 40 -3.36 4.47 4.32
C GLY A 40 -3.45 5.44 3.14
N LEU A 41 -2.61 5.26 2.12
CA LEU A 41 -2.62 6.07 0.90
C LEU A 41 -3.96 5.96 0.14
N ILE A 42 -4.48 4.75 -0.07
CA ILE A 42 -5.78 4.52 -0.72
C ILE A 42 -6.91 5.24 0.03
N GLY A 43 -6.89 5.16 1.36
CA GLY A 43 -7.81 5.88 2.22
C GLY A 43 -7.71 7.38 1.99
N LEU A 44 -6.51 7.95 2.08
CA LEU A 44 -6.26 9.39 1.87
C LEU A 44 -6.76 9.85 0.48
N LEU A 45 -6.41 9.12 -0.58
CA LEU A 45 -6.84 9.40 -1.96
C LEU A 45 -8.35 9.29 -2.20
N ALA A 46 -9.11 8.76 -1.25
CA ALA A 46 -10.56 8.68 -1.34
C ALA A 46 -11.27 9.94 -0.84
N GLY A 47 -10.61 10.82 -0.08
CA GLY A 47 -11.29 11.96 0.55
C GLY A 47 -10.43 13.17 0.89
N ALA A 48 -9.17 13.22 0.45
CA ALA A 48 -8.28 14.36 0.62
C ALA A 48 -7.91 15.01 -0.72
N ASP A 49 -7.43 16.25 -0.65
CA ASP A 49 -6.77 16.90 -1.78
C ASP A 49 -5.50 16.13 -2.16
N LEU A 50 -5.29 15.95 -3.46
CA LEU A 50 -4.22 15.11 -4.00
C LEU A 50 -2.81 15.57 -3.57
N HIS A 51 -2.64 16.86 -3.30
CA HIS A 51 -1.36 17.46 -2.93
C HIS A 51 -1.16 17.53 -1.41
N GLU A 52 -2.05 16.91 -0.64
CA GLU A 52 -1.91 16.89 0.81
C GLU A 52 -0.57 16.25 1.23
N PRO A 53 0.18 16.86 2.18
CA PRO A 53 1.47 16.33 2.61
C PRO A 53 1.46 14.86 3.04
N ALA A 54 0.36 14.38 3.63
CA ALA A 54 0.23 12.98 4.04
C ALA A 54 0.26 12.01 2.85
N ILE A 55 -0.36 12.38 1.72
CA ILE A 55 -0.33 11.60 0.48
C ILE A 55 1.09 11.57 -0.09
N VAL A 56 1.71 12.75 -0.21
CA VAL A 56 3.07 12.88 -0.77
C VAL A 56 4.08 12.05 0.02
N ARG A 57 4.01 12.08 1.35
CA ARG A 57 4.90 11.28 2.20
C ARG A 57 4.66 9.77 2.07
N ALA A 58 3.41 9.32 1.98
CA ALA A 58 3.10 7.90 1.81
C ALA A 58 3.59 7.37 0.45
N ILE A 59 3.43 8.16 -0.62
CA ILE A 59 3.98 7.86 -1.95
C ILE A 59 5.50 7.79 -1.89
N SER A 60 6.14 8.79 -1.27
CA SER A 60 7.58 8.84 -1.12
C SER A 60 8.08 7.59 -0.41
N TYR A 61 7.48 7.20 0.71
CA TYR A 61 7.85 5.95 1.41
C TYR A 61 7.76 4.73 0.49
N LEU A 62 6.63 4.54 -0.22
CA LEU A 62 6.45 3.38 -1.09
C LEU A 62 7.49 3.36 -2.23
N VAL A 63 7.76 4.49 -2.87
CA VAL A 63 8.76 4.57 -3.94
C VAL A 63 10.17 4.29 -3.42
N HIS A 64 10.55 4.86 -2.27
CA HIS A 64 11.90 4.66 -1.70
C HIS A 64 12.13 3.24 -1.16
N GLN A 65 11.07 2.54 -0.74
CA GLN A 65 11.16 1.16 -0.24
C GLN A 65 11.02 0.11 -1.34
N GLN A 66 10.77 0.52 -2.59
CA GLN A 66 10.72 -0.40 -3.72
C GLN A 66 12.14 -0.92 -4.01
N LYS A 67 12.28 -2.23 -4.15
CA LYS A 67 13.54 -2.86 -4.54
C LYS A 67 13.79 -2.73 -6.04
N GLU A 68 15.03 -3.02 -6.45
CA GLU A 68 15.43 -3.04 -7.87
C GLU A 68 14.59 -3.99 -8.72
N ASP A 69 14.11 -5.10 -8.15
CA ASP A 69 13.22 -6.06 -8.83
C ASP A 69 11.75 -5.60 -8.90
N GLY A 70 11.45 -4.41 -8.39
CA GLY A 70 10.11 -3.83 -8.34
C GLY A 70 9.24 -4.31 -7.17
N SER A 71 9.73 -5.23 -6.33
CA SER A 71 8.99 -5.75 -5.18
C SER A 71 9.23 -4.95 -3.89
N TRP A 72 8.44 -5.24 -2.85
CA TRP A 72 8.70 -4.76 -1.49
C TRP A 72 8.98 -5.90 -0.50
N SER A 73 9.73 -5.60 0.55
CA SER A 73 9.87 -6.48 1.72
C SER A 73 8.74 -6.28 2.70
N GLU A 74 8.20 -7.36 3.24
CA GLU A 74 7.20 -7.32 4.32
C GLU A 74 7.36 -8.59 5.18
N PRO A 75 8.12 -8.53 6.29
CA PRO A 75 8.26 -9.65 7.20
C PRO A 75 6.98 -9.85 8.04
N ASP A 76 6.29 -8.77 8.38
CA ASP A 76 5.12 -8.76 9.25
C ASP A 76 3.87 -9.38 8.63
N PHE A 77 2.95 -9.81 9.49
CA PHE A 77 1.63 -10.29 9.12
C PHE A 77 0.67 -9.10 9.11
N THR A 78 -0.05 -8.92 8.01
CA THR A 78 -1.02 -7.84 7.86
C THR A 78 -2.44 -8.34 7.59
N GLY A 79 -2.62 -9.65 7.41
CA GLY A 79 -3.92 -10.30 7.26
C GLY A 79 -4.37 -10.99 8.55
N THR A 80 -5.69 -11.08 8.74
CA THR A 80 -6.30 -11.73 9.90
C THR A 80 -7.30 -12.77 9.45
N GLY A 81 -7.17 -13.99 9.98
CA GLY A 81 -8.19 -15.02 9.83
C GLY A 81 -9.17 -14.98 11.00
N PHE A 82 -8.65 -15.18 12.23
CA PHE A 82 -9.42 -15.07 13.47
C PHE A 82 -8.73 -14.08 14.42
N PRO A 83 -9.35 -12.92 14.71
CA PRO A 83 -8.81 -11.94 15.65
C PRO A 83 -8.36 -12.56 16.98
N GLY A 84 -7.12 -12.32 17.40
CA GLY A 84 -6.54 -12.86 18.64
C GLY A 84 -6.07 -14.32 18.58
N VAL A 85 -6.35 -15.05 17.50
CA VAL A 85 -6.15 -16.51 17.45
C VAL A 85 -5.37 -16.97 16.22
N PHE A 86 -5.57 -16.36 15.06
CA PHE A 86 -4.96 -16.81 13.81
C PHE A 86 -4.78 -15.67 12.80
N TYR A 87 -3.55 -15.52 12.31
CA TYR A 87 -3.13 -14.43 11.42
C TYR A 87 -2.56 -14.97 10.11
N LEU A 88 -2.71 -14.18 9.06
CA LEU A 88 -2.41 -14.59 7.69
C LEU A 88 -1.32 -13.71 7.07
N LYS A 89 -0.39 -14.38 6.40
CA LYS A 89 0.59 -13.72 5.53
C LYS A 89 0.17 -13.85 4.09
N TYR A 90 -0.50 -12.84 3.57
CA TYR A 90 -0.80 -12.73 2.15
C TYR A 90 0.45 -12.25 1.40
N HIS A 91 1.25 -13.18 0.90
CA HIS A 91 2.56 -12.88 0.29
C HIS A 91 2.53 -11.87 -0.86
N LEU A 92 1.40 -11.72 -1.55
CA LEU A 92 1.24 -10.77 -2.64
C LEU A 92 0.87 -9.35 -2.17
N TYR A 93 0.37 -9.16 -0.95
CA TYR A 93 -0.06 -7.84 -0.46
C TYR A 93 1.04 -6.79 -0.51
N ARG A 94 2.27 -7.19 -0.15
CA ARG A 94 3.46 -6.34 -0.25
C ARG A 94 3.70 -5.78 -1.65
N ASN A 95 3.17 -6.39 -2.71
CA ASN A 95 3.35 -5.91 -4.09
C ASN A 95 2.04 -5.36 -4.68
N SER A 96 0.93 -6.07 -4.52
CA SER A 96 -0.34 -5.72 -5.16
C SER A 96 -0.91 -4.41 -4.65
N PHE A 97 -0.83 -4.16 -3.33
CA PHE A 97 -1.37 -2.94 -2.74
C PHE A 97 -0.55 -1.69 -3.06
N PRO A 98 0.80 -1.69 -2.93
CA PRO A 98 1.61 -0.55 -3.37
C PRO A 98 1.40 -0.19 -4.83
N VAL A 99 1.41 -1.19 -5.73
CA VAL A 99 1.16 -0.95 -7.16
C VAL A 99 -0.22 -0.32 -7.37
N TYR A 100 -1.27 -0.87 -6.74
CA TYR A 100 -2.62 -0.32 -6.85
C TYR A 100 -2.71 1.12 -6.31
N ALA A 101 -2.11 1.41 -5.15
CA ALA A 101 -2.16 2.72 -4.54
C ALA A 101 -1.42 3.79 -5.37
N LEU A 102 -0.22 3.45 -5.87
CA LEU A 102 0.57 4.33 -6.74
C LEU A 102 -0.12 4.56 -8.10
N ALA A 103 -0.70 3.51 -8.69
CA ALA A 103 -1.47 3.63 -9.92
C ALA A 103 -2.71 4.51 -9.74
N ARG A 104 -3.39 4.40 -8.59
CA ARG A 104 -4.53 5.26 -8.26
C ARG A 104 -4.13 6.73 -8.17
N TYR A 105 -3.04 7.04 -7.47
CA TYR A 105 -2.50 8.41 -7.40
C TYR A 105 -2.14 8.93 -8.80
N SER A 106 -1.41 8.13 -9.59
CA SER A 106 -1.01 8.48 -10.96
C SER A 106 -2.22 8.83 -11.83
N ASN A 107 -3.26 7.99 -11.83
CA ASN A 107 -4.49 8.22 -12.60
C ASN A 107 -5.23 9.48 -12.15
N GLN A 108 -5.36 9.72 -10.84
CA GLN A 108 -5.99 10.94 -10.33
C GLN A 108 -5.18 12.19 -10.69
N SER A 109 -3.85 12.16 -10.58
CA SER A 109 -2.98 13.30 -10.93
C SER A 109 -3.06 13.69 -12.40
N ARG A 110 -3.28 12.71 -13.28
CA ARG A 110 -3.42 12.91 -14.72
C ARG A 110 -4.85 13.20 -15.16
N ARG A 111 -5.82 13.16 -14.23
CA ARG A 111 -7.26 13.22 -14.52
C ARG A 111 -7.66 12.21 -15.62
N ALA A 112 -7.16 10.99 -15.52
CA ALA A 112 -7.41 9.96 -16.52
C ALA A 112 -8.92 9.61 -16.56
N ASP A 113 -9.49 9.55 -17.77
CA ASP A 113 -10.88 9.14 -18.00
C ASP A 113 -11.11 7.65 -17.68
N GLU A 114 -10.05 6.85 -17.77
CA GLU A 114 -10.04 5.42 -17.44
C GLU A 114 -8.88 5.11 -16.50
N TYR A 115 -9.17 4.36 -15.43
CA TYR A 115 -8.16 3.98 -14.44
C TYR A 115 -7.35 2.78 -14.96
N VAL A 116 -6.23 3.08 -15.61
CA VAL A 116 -5.35 2.04 -16.16
C VAL A 116 -4.00 2.08 -15.44
N ALA A 117 -3.52 0.93 -14.99
CA ALA A 117 -2.20 0.83 -14.35
C ALA A 117 -1.08 0.75 -15.39
N LEU A 118 -1.23 -0.16 -16.36
CA LEU A 118 -0.35 -0.35 -17.53
C LEU A 118 -1.22 -0.78 -18.72
N LYS A 119 -0.96 -0.21 -19.90
CA LYS A 119 -1.50 -0.73 -21.16
C LYS A 119 -0.41 -1.56 -21.81
N PHE A 120 -0.74 -2.81 -22.12
CA PHE A 120 0.15 -3.68 -22.88
C PHE A 120 -0.45 -3.98 -24.24
N GLN A 121 0.40 -4.12 -25.25
CA GLN A 121 0.05 -4.68 -26.54
C GLN A 121 0.32 -6.18 -26.54
N PRO A 122 -0.49 -7.01 -27.24
CA PRO A 122 -0.22 -8.44 -27.36
C PRO A 122 1.21 -8.76 -27.83
N SER A 123 1.81 -7.89 -28.64
CA SER A 123 3.19 -8.01 -29.14
C SER A 123 4.27 -7.86 -28.08
N GLU A 124 3.95 -7.30 -26.90
CA GLU A 124 4.91 -7.10 -25.80
C GLU A 124 5.09 -8.36 -24.94
N PHE A 125 4.20 -9.34 -25.06
CA PHE A 125 4.31 -10.61 -24.36
C PHE A 125 5.07 -11.62 -25.20
N ARG A 126 6.24 -12.06 -24.72
CA ARG A 126 6.87 -13.28 -25.23
C ARG A 126 6.12 -14.49 -24.68
N LEU A 127 5.47 -15.24 -25.57
CA LEU A 127 4.92 -16.56 -25.24
C LEU A 127 6.04 -17.44 -24.69
N ARG A 128 5.91 -17.88 -23.43
CA ARG A 128 6.85 -18.83 -22.80
C ARG A 128 6.59 -20.27 -23.23
N SER A 129 5.48 -20.55 -23.90
CA SER A 129 5.22 -21.82 -24.58
C SER A 129 5.98 -21.80 -25.91
N GLY A 130 7.20 -22.31 -25.91
CA GLY A 130 7.93 -22.57 -27.15
C GLY A 130 7.10 -23.49 -28.06
N LEU A 131 6.91 -23.06 -29.29
CA LEU A 131 6.88 -24.00 -30.42
C LEU A 131 8.33 -24.37 -30.74
#